data_AF-A0AAW8KWU2-F1
#
_entry.id   AF-A0AAW8KWU2-F1
#
_cell.length_a   1.000
_cell.length_b   1.000
_cell.length_c   1.000
_cell.angle_alpha   90.00
_cell.angle_beta   90.00
_cell.angle_gamma   90.00
#
_symmetry.space_group_name_H-M   'P 1'
#
loop_
_entity.id
_entity.type
_entity.pdbx_description
1 polymer ?
#
loop_
_entity_poly.entity_id
_entity_poly.type
_entity_poly.pdbx_seq_one_letter_code
_entity_poly.pdbx_strand_id
1 'polypeptide(L)'
;KVHTIHHHGKYYQSEGVFQVSPSVQRTPTLFQAGASPKGMQFATRHAECVFIGGDKPKKIREQVKKIRALAEQQGRSADDIKELLGI
;
A
#
# COMPACT_ATOMS: atom_id res chain seq x y z
N LYS A 1 9.62 -19.31 17.47
CA LYS A 1 8.66 -19.18 18.60
C LYS A 1 7.32 -18.74 18.02
N VAL A 2 6.20 -19.26 18.54
CA VAL A 2 4.84 -18.95 18.08
C VAL A 2 4.18 -18.04 19.12
N HIS A 3 3.43 -17.03 18.65
CA HIS A 3 2.77 -16.05 19.50
C HIS A 3 1.32 -15.85 19.03
N THR A 4 0.40 -15.75 19.99
CA THR A 4 -1.01 -15.44 19.72
C THR A 4 -1.16 -13.96 19.37
N ILE A 5 -1.94 -13.67 18.32
CA ILE A 5 -2.40 -12.33 17.99
C ILE A 5 -3.78 -12.16 18.62
N HIS A 6 -3.97 -11.06 19.35
CA HIS A 6 -5.26 -10.63 19.87
C HIS A 6 -5.64 -9.32 19.15
N HIS A 7 -6.52 -9.40 18.16
CA HIS A 7 -6.99 -8.25 17.38
C HIS A 7 -8.47 -8.02 17.62
N HIS A 8 -8.83 -6.96 18.34
CA HIS A 8 -10.21 -6.54 18.59
C HIS A 8 -10.40 -5.14 18.02
N GLY A 9 -10.97 -5.04 16.83
CA GLY A 9 -11.21 -3.79 16.12
C GLY A 9 -12.69 -3.58 15.80
N LYS A 10 -12.99 -2.41 15.23
CA LYS A 10 -14.37 -2.05 14.83
C LYS A 10 -15.01 -3.06 13.87
N TYR A 11 -14.22 -3.67 12.99
CA TYR A 11 -14.71 -4.53 11.91
C TYR A 11 -14.38 -6.01 12.10
N TYR A 12 -13.34 -6.34 12.86
CA TYR A 12 -12.90 -7.72 13.05
C TYR A 12 -12.50 -7.97 14.50
N GLN A 13 -12.84 -9.15 15.00
CA GLN A 13 -12.36 -9.70 16.26
C GLN A 13 -11.72 -11.06 15.96
N SER A 14 -10.42 -11.18 16.19
CA SER A 14 -9.63 -12.35 15.86
C SER A 14 -8.63 -12.66 16.95
N GLU A 15 -8.65 -13.91 17.41
CA GLU A 15 -7.70 -14.45 18.36
C GLU A 15 -7.13 -15.75 17.80
N GLY A 16 -5.81 -15.83 17.69
CA GLY A 16 -5.19 -17.05 17.18
C GLY A 16 -3.73 -16.86 16.78
N VAL A 17 -3.17 -17.94 16.25
CA VAL A 17 -1.81 -17.97 15.72
C VAL A 17 -1.87 -18.10 14.20
N PHE A 18 -0.84 -17.58 13.52
CA PHE A 18 -0.71 -17.80 12.09
C PHE A 18 -0.40 -19.28 11.82
N GLN A 19 -1.20 -19.92 10.96
CA GLN A 19 -1.20 -21.39 10.79
C GLN A 19 -0.07 -21.92 9.90
N VAL A 20 0.75 -21.03 9.33
CA VAL A 20 1.87 -21.39 8.46
C VAL A 20 3.17 -20.81 9.01
N SER A 21 4.27 -21.53 8.78
CA SER A 21 5.61 -21.02 9.12
C SER A 21 5.94 -19.76 8.33
N PRO A 22 6.82 -18.87 8.84
CA PRO A 22 7.23 -17.67 8.10
C PRO A 22 7.77 -18.00 6.70
N SER A 23 7.20 -17.37 5.67
CA SER A 23 7.72 -17.43 4.30
C SER A 23 8.90 -16.45 4.12
N VAL A 24 9.58 -16.51 2.97
CA VAL A 24 10.69 -15.61 2.61
C VAL A 24 10.30 -14.13 2.78
N GLN A 25 9.13 -13.74 2.31
CA GLN A 25 8.67 -12.33 2.38
C GLN A 25 7.83 -12.03 3.62
N ARG A 26 7.26 -13.04 4.28
CA ARG A 26 6.23 -12.94 5.34
C ARG A 26 4.93 -12.29 4.85
N THR A 27 5.01 -11.04 4.42
CA THR A 27 3.93 -10.31 3.74
C THR A 27 4.28 -10.26 2.24
N PRO A 28 3.36 -10.60 1.33
CA PRO A 28 3.61 -10.47 -0.10
C PRO A 28 3.77 -9.01 -0.48
N THR A 29 4.41 -8.73 -1.61
CA THR A 29 4.50 -7.36 -2.14
C THR A 29 3.10 -6.78 -2.33
N LEU A 30 2.84 -5.62 -1.73
CA LEU A 30 1.52 -5.01 -1.67
C LEU A 30 1.26 -4.10 -2.88
N PHE A 31 0.33 -4.50 -3.74
CA PHE A 31 -0.14 -3.71 -4.88
C PHE A 31 -1.46 -3.01 -4.57
N GLN A 32 -1.68 -1.83 -5.15
CA GLN A 32 -2.94 -1.10 -5.04
C GLN A 32 -3.22 -0.28 -6.32
N ALA A 33 -4.50 -0.04 -6.66
CA ALA A 33 -4.93 0.67 -7.88
C ALA A 33 -6.09 1.68 -7.70
N GLY A 34 -6.32 2.18 -6.48
CA GLY A 34 -7.43 3.07 -6.14
C GLY A 34 -7.13 4.54 -6.45
N ALA A 35 -7.80 5.09 -7.45
CA ALA A 35 -7.59 6.47 -7.92
C ALA A 35 -8.35 7.56 -7.14
N SER A 36 -9.36 7.21 -6.33
CA SER A 36 -10.12 8.19 -5.53
C SER A 36 -9.26 8.83 -4.44
N PRO A 37 -9.61 10.00 -3.88
CA PRO A 37 -8.84 10.61 -2.80
C PRO A 37 -8.61 9.68 -1.60
N LYS A 38 -9.65 8.94 -1.17
CA LYS A 38 -9.54 7.92 -0.10
C LYS A 38 -8.70 6.72 -0.55
N GLY A 39 -8.89 6.27 -1.79
CA GLY A 39 -8.12 5.17 -2.38
C GLY A 39 -6.63 5.48 -2.43
N MET A 40 -6.27 6.70 -2.81
CA MET A 40 -4.89 7.18 -2.88
C MET A 40 -4.27 7.30 -1.49
N GLN A 41 -5.00 7.81 -0.49
CA GLN A 41 -4.53 7.82 0.90
C GLN A 41 -4.26 6.42 1.44
N PHE A 42 -5.12 5.45 1.11
CA PHE A 42 -4.92 4.04 1.48
C PHE A 42 -3.72 3.44 0.72
N ALA A 43 -3.59 3.75 -0.57
CA ALA A 43 -2.47 3.30 -1.40
C ALA A 43 -1.13 3.78 -0.83
N THR A 44 -0.99 5.08 -0.55
CA THR A 44 0.27 5.65 -0.06
C THR A 44 0.61 5.14 1.34
N ARG A 45 -0.39 4.72 2.12
CA ARG A 45 -0.20 4.20 3.48
C ARG A 45 0.34 2.76 3.48
N HIS A 46 -0.02 1.96 2.50
CA HIS A 46 0.17 0.50 2.54
C HIS A 46 0.93 -0.10 1.35
N ALA A 47 0.79 0.48 0.15
CA ALA A 47 1.27 -0.14 -1.07
C ALA A 47 2.79 0.01 -1.23
N GLU A 48 3.42 -1.02 -1.76
CA GLU A 48 4.78 -0.98 -2.30
C GLU A 48 4.75 -0.70 -3.80
N CYS A 49 3.65 -1.06 -4.48
CA CYS A 49 3.41 -0.77 -5.89
C CYS A 49 2.03 -0.15 -6.10
N VAL A 50 1.94 0.93 -6.86
CA VAL A 50 0.66 1.57 -7.21
C VAL A 50 0.48 1.57 -8.72
N PHE A 51 -0.58 0.92 -9.20
CA PHE A 51 -1.00 1.03 -10.58
C PHE A 51 -1.72 2.36 -10.81
N ILE A 52 -1.19 3.15 -11.73
CA ILE A 52 -1.75 4.44 -12.13
C ILE A 52 -2.17 4.41 -13.59
N GLY A 53 -3.20 5.18 -13.92
CA GLY A 53 -3.69 5.37 -15.28
C GLY A 53 -3.50 6.82 -15.73
N GLY A 54 -3.23 7.01 -17.02
CA GLY A 54 -3.12 8.34 -17.60
C GLY A 54 -2.92 8.32 -19.11
N ASP A 55 -3.50 9.31 -19.80
CA ASP A 55 -3.44 9.50 -21.25
C ASP A 55 -2.30 10.42 -21.70
N LYS A 56 -1.73 11.20 -20.76
CA LYS A 56 -0.76 12.26 -21.06
C LYS A 56 0.40 12.27 -20.06
N PRO A 57 1.66 12.38 -20.52
CA PRO A 57 2.83 12.44 -19.62
C PRO A 57 2.75 13.52 -18.55
N LYS A 58 2.14 14.69 -18.85
CA LYS A 58 1.97 15.78 -17.87
C LYS A 58 1.08 15.34 -16.69
N LYS A 59 -0.06 14.70 -16.97
CA LYS A 59 -0.98 14.21 -15.92
C LYS A 59 -0.34 13.10 -15.09
N ILE A 60 0.39 12.19 -15.75
CA ILE A 60 1.12 11.10 -15.07
C ILE A 60 2.15 11.69 -14.09
N ARG A 61 2.94 12.69 -14.53
CA ARG A 61 3.91 13.38 -13.67
C ARG A 61 3.24 14.02 -12.45
N GLU A 62 2.08 14.66 -12.62
CA GLU A 62 1.33 15.26 -11.52
C GLU A 62 0.83 14.20 -10.52
N GLN A 63 0.34 13.05 -11.01
CA GLN A 63 -0.05 11.93 -10.14
C GLN A 63 1.12 11.36 -9.35
N VAL A 64 2.26 11.10 -9.99
CA VAL A 64 3.48 10.60 -9.34
C VAL A 64 3.93 11.56 -8.23
N LYS A 65 3.99 12.86 -8.51
CA LYS A 65 4.34 13.88 -7.49
C LYS A 65 3.39 13.83 -6.30
N LYS A 66 2.09 13.68 -6.55
CA LYS A 66 1.07 13.62 -5.50
C LYS A 66 1.19 12.36 -4.64
N ILE A 67 1.43 11.20 -5.26
CA ILE A 67 1.63 9.92 -4.55
C ILE A 67 2.83 10.02 -3.61
N ARG A 68 3.96 10.52 -4.12
CA ARG A 68 5.19 10.68 -3.33
C ARG A 68 5.03 11.64 -2.15
N ALA A 69 4.43 12.81 -2.40
CA ALA A 69 4.17 13.78 -1.33
C ALA A 69 3.24 13.22 -0.24
N LEU A 70 2.21 12.45 -0.62
CA LEU A 70 1.32 11.79 0.35
C LEU A 70 2.02 10.68 1.13
N ALA A 71 2.92 9.92 0.50
CA ALA A 71 3.72 8.91 1.18
C ALA A 71 4.62 9.55 2.26
N GLU A 72 5.30 10.65 1.91
CA GLU A 72 6.12 11.44 2.85
C GLU A 72 5.29 11.98 4.02
N GLN A 73 4.10 12.54 3.75
CA GLN A 73 3.17 12.99 4.79
C GLN A 73 2.72 11.86 5.73
N GLN A 74 2.77 10.61 5.28
CA GLN A 74 2.41 9.43 6.07
C GLN A 74 3.62 8.76 6.75
N GLY A 75 4.79 9.39 6.69
CA GLY A 75 6.02 8.94 7.33
C GLY A 75 6.80 7.88 6.55
N ARG A 76 6.55 7.76 5.24
CA ARG A 76 7.28 6.85 4.34
C ARG A 76 8.24 7.63 3.45
N SER A 77 9.22 6.94 2.86
CA SER A 77 10.04 7.53 1.80
C SER A 77 9.22 7.64 0.51
N ALA A 78 9.47 8.68 -0.29
CA ALA A 78 8.94 8.81 -1.63
C ALA A 78 9.32 7.62 -2.55
N ASP A 79 10.43 6.95 -2.25
CA ASP A 79 10.94 5.82 -3.04
C ASP A 79 10.42 4.44 -2.58
N ASP A 80 9.69 4.39 -1.46
CA ASP A 80 9.07 3.18 -0.92
C ASP A 80 7.90 2.66 -1.80
N ILE A 81 7.46 3.47 -2.76
CA ILE A 81 6.34 3.16 -3.66
C ILE A 81 6.84 3.16 -5.10
N LYS A 82 6.60 2.08 -5.83
CA LYS A 82 6.83 1.98 -7.27
C LYS A 82 5.53 2.28 -8.02
N GLU A 83 5.53 3.35 -8.79
CA GLU A 83 4.40 3.71 -9.63
C GLU A 83 4.47 2.97 -10.97
N LEU A 84 3.42 2.21 -11.29
CA LEU A 84 3.34 1.37 -12.49
C LEU A 84 2.25 1.92 -13.40
N LEU A 85 2.61 2.30 -14.63
CA LEU A 85 1.64 2.79 -15.60
C LEU A 85 0.97 1.61 -16.32
N GLY A 86 -0.36 1.54 -16.25
CA GLY A 86 -1.15 0.71 -17.16
C GLY A 86 -1.23 1.39 -18.53
N ILE A 87 -0.76 0.71 -19.57
CA ILE A 87 -0.79 1.18 -20.97
C ILE A 87 -1.98 0.54 -21.69
#